data_AF-A0A6N7FEH7-F1
#
_entry.id   AF-A0A6N7FEH7-F1
#
_cell.length_a   1.000
_cell.length_b   1.000
_cell.length_c   1.000
_cell.angle_alpha   90.00
_cell.angle_beta   90.00
_cell.angle_gamma   90.00
#
_symmetry.space_group_name_H-M   'P 1'
#
loop_
_entity.id
_entity.type
_entity.pdbx_description
1 polymer ?
#
loop_
_entity_poly.entity_id
_entity_poly.type
_entity_poly.pdbx_seq_one_letter_code
_entity_poly.pdbx_strand_id
1 'polypeptide(L)'
;MGIFRGSRRRAPPLLAVSLCAVLGGCAQLSATGQDTVDVEVSYIAEIAPGLRHFVAWPVAREQCAARGLEPELTGLDGAIVHYRCVAPE
;
A
#
# COMPACT_ATOMS: atom_id res chain seq x y z
N MET A 1 18.35 6.56 -44.18
CA MET A 1 17.06 5.88 -43.91
C MET A 1 17.38 4.66 -43.05
N GLY A 2 16.51 4.09 -42.21
CA GLY A 2 15.11 4.43 -41.84
C GLY A 2 14.44 3.17 -41.24
N ILE A 3 13.40 3.22 -40.40
CA ILE A 3 12.65 4.33 -39.79
C ILE A 3 12.25 3.88 -38.36
N PHE A 4 12.00 4.83 -37.43
CA PHE A 4 11.55 4.56 -36.06
C PHE A 4 10.34 3.59 -35.94
N ARG A 5 10.46 2.60 -35.05
CA ARG A 5 9.37 1.92 -34.30
C ARG A 5 10.02 1.24 -33.08
N GLY A 6 9.61 1.43 -31.83
CA GLY A 6 8.40 2.06 -31.32
C GLY A 6 7.62 1.09 -30.40
N SER A 7 8.20 0.71 -29.25
CA SER A 7 7.54 -0.16 -28.25
C SER A 7 7.97 0.20 -26.82
N ARG A 8 7.34 1.23 -26.24
CA ARG A 8 7.39 1.49 -24.79
C ARG A 8 6.60 0.39 -24.07
N ARG A 9 7.25 -0.46 -23.27
CA ARG A 9 6.57 -1.19 -22.17
C ARG A 9 7.36 -1.03 -20.88
N ARG A 10 7.04 0.10 -20.24
CA ARG A 10 7.20 0.46 -18.82
C ARG A 10 7.69 -0.71 -17.94
N ALA A 11 8.96 -0.66 -17.54
CA ALA A 11 9.37 -1.34 -16.31
C ALA A 11 8.68 -0.63 -15.13
N PRO A 12 8.02 -1.35 -14.21
CA PRO A 12 7.58 -0.74 -12.97
C PRO A 12 8.81 -0.37 -12.14
N PRO A 13 8.91 0.86 -11.61
CA PRO A 13 10.00 1.23 -10.72
C PRO A 13 9.79 0.50 -9.39
N LEU A 14 10.55 -0.58 -9.17
CA LEU A 14 10.73 -1.18 -7.85
C LEU A 14 11.58 -0.24 -6.98
N LEU A 15 11.00 0.91 -6.63
CA LEU A 15 11.53 1.82 -5.62
C LEU A 15 11.33 1.17 -4.25
N ALA A 16 12.34 0.43 -3.81
CA ALA A 16 12.43 -0.14 -2.48
C ALA A 16 12.58 0.98 -1.44
N VAL A 17 11.47 1.59 -1.03
CA VAL A 17 11.40 2.54 0.10
C VAL A 17 11.45 1.74 1.41
N SER A 18 12.62 1.17 1.69
CA SER A 18 12.91 0.50 2.97
C SER A 18 13.32 1.56 4.00
N LEU A 19 12.32 2.18 4.65
CA LEU A 19 12.55 3.28 5.58
C LEU A 19 11.63 3.26 6.82
N CYS A 20 11.48 2.11 7.49
CA CYS A 20 10.85 2.08 8.82
C CYS A 20 11.20 0.86 9.71
N ALA A 21 12.29 0.13 9.44
CA ALA A 21 12.63 -1.12 10.15
C ALA A 21 13.21 -0.92 11.58
N VAL A 22 12.94 0.20 12.25
CA VAL A 22 13.50 0.54 13.58
C VAL A 22 12.42 1.22 14.44
N LEU A 23 11.52 0.42 15.03
CA LEU A 23 10.80 0.64 16.32
C LEU A 23 9.49 -0.19 16.41
N GLY A 24 9.61 -1.49 16.73
CA GLY A 24 8.67 -2.21 17.61
C GLY A 24 7.18 -2.38 17.25
N GLY A 25 6.68 -1.90 16.11
CA GLY A 25 5.24 -1.95 15.80
C GLY A 25 4.88 -1.60 14.37
N CYS A 26 5.76 -1.91 13.42
CA CYS A 26 5.68 -1.37 12.06
C CYS A 26 4.53 -1.99 11.26
N ALA A 27 3.66 -1.13 10.73
CA ALA A 27 2.92 -1.41 9.50
C ALA A 27 3.89 -1.33 8.32
N GLN A 28 4.02 -2.40 7.54
CA GLN A 28 4.84 -2.45 6.33
C GLN A 28 3.96 -2.61 5.09
N LEU A 29 4.35 -1.97 3.99
CA LEU A 29 3.69 -2.16 2.70
C LEU A 29 4.10 -3.52 2.14
N SER A 30 3.16 -4.45 2.14
CA SER A 30 3.38 -5.83 1.69
C SER A 30 3.23 -5.93 0.18
N ALA A 31 2.20 -5.26 -0.39
CA ALA A 31 2.04 -5.09 -1.82
C ALA A 31 1.34 -3.78 -2.20
N THR A 32 1.58 -3.29 -3.41
CA THR A 32 0.83 -2.17 -4.01
C THR A 32 0.43 -2.51 -5.44
N GLY A 33 -0.88 -2.50 -5.69
CA GLY A 33 -1.47 -2.63 -7.01
C GLY A 33 -1.68 -1.27 -7.69
N GLN A 34 -2.31 -1.31 -8.87
CA GLN A 34 -2.72 -0.08 -9.57
C GLN A 34 -3.76 0.72 -8.76
N ASP A 35 -4.65 0.03 -8.05
CA ASP A 35 -5.72 0.64 -7.25
C ASP A 35 -5.84 0.03 -5.83
N THR A 36 -4.93 -0.88 -5.45
CA THR A 36 -4.94 -1.57 -4.14
C THR A 36 -3.65 -1.32 -3.35
N VAL A 37 -3.76 -1.33 -2.02
CA VAL A 37 -2.65 -1.16 -1.08
C VAL A 37 -2.82 -2.18 0.04
N ASP A 38 -1.87 -3.10 0.14
CA ASP A 38 -1.88 -4.17 1.14
C ASP A 38 -0.84 -3.83 2.21
N VAL A 39 -1.31 -3.58 3.43
CA VAL A 39 -0.49 -3.17 4.56
C VAL A 39 -0.46 -4.29 5.59
N GLU A 40 0.72 -4.88 5.77
CA GLU A 40 0.96 -5.92 6.76
C GLU A 40 1.31 -5.26 8.11
N VAL A 41 0.56 -5.60 9.15
CA VAL A 41 0.77 -5.12 10.52
C VAL A 41 1.36 -6.26 11.37
N SER A 42 2.31 -5.93 12.23
CA SER A 42 2.91 -6.91 13.14
C SER A 42 1.86 -7.65 13.98
N TYR A 43 2.11 -8.92 14.30
CA TYR A 43 1.19 -9.84 15.01
C TYR A 43 0.55 -9.27 16.30
N ILE A 44 1.17 -8.29 16.95
CA ILE A 44 0.60 -7.55 18.08
C ILE A 44 -0.75 -6.88 17.72
N ALA A 45 -0.96 -6.52 16.46
CA ALA A 45 -2.22 -5.99 15.95
C ALA A 45 -3.32 -7.06 15.78
N GLU A 46 -3.00 -8.36 15.83
CA GLU A 46 -4.03 -9.41 15.77
C GLU A 46 -5.06 -9.30 16.91
N ILE A 47 -4.67 -8.66 18.02
CA ILE A 47 -5.46 -8.52 19.25
C ILE A 47 -6.81 -7.80 19.03
N ALA A 48 -6.96 -6.94 18.01
CA ALA A 48 -8.28 -6.45 17.58
C ALA A 48 -8.28 -5.94 16.12
N PRO A 49 -9.32 -6.23 15.30
CA PRO A 49 -9.41 -5.74 13.92
C PRO A 49 -9.39 -4.20 13.82
N GLY A 50 -9.97 -3.50 14.80
CA GLY A 50 -9.90 -2.04 14.89
C GLY A 50 -8.48 -1.50 15.09
N LEU A 51 -7.62 -2.23 15.81
CA LEU A 51 -6.20 -1.86 15.97
C LEU A 51 -5.42 -2.11 14.68
N ARG A 52 -5.71 -3.18 13.93
CA ARG A 52 -5.10 -3.44 12.61
C ARG A 52 -5.37 -2.28 11.65
N HIS A 53 -6.64 -1.90 11.51
CA HIS A 53 -7.02 -0.76 10.67
C HIS A 53 -6.36 0.55 11.17
N PHE A 54 -6.38 0.83 12.48
CA PHE A 54 -5.78 2.06 13.02
C PHE A 54 -4.27 2.16 12.75
N VAL A 55 -3.53 1.05 12.85
CA VAL A 55 -2.08 1.00 12.62
C VAL A 55 -1.74 1.01 11.12
N ALA A 56 -2.58 0.41 10.27
CA ALA A 56 -2.39 0.35 8.82
C ALA A 56 -2.86 1.60 8.06
N TRP A 57 -3.91 2.27 8.55
CA TRP A 57 -4.54 3.43 7.90
C TRP A 57 -3.60 4.59 7.56
N PRO A 58 -2.66 5.05 8.42
CA PRO A 58 -1.75 6.14 8.03
C PRO A 58 -0.89 5.76 6.81
N VAL A 59 -0.40 4.52 6.75
CA VAL A 59 0.41 4.00 5.63
C VAL A 59 -0.43 3.89 4.35
N ALA A 60 -1.64 3.35 4.44
CA ALA A 60 -2.57 3.27 3.30
C ALA A 60 -2.97 4.66 2.79
N ARG A 61 -3.23 5.60 3.71
CA ARG A 61 -3.58 6.99 3.37
C ARG A 61 -2.44 7.70 2.68
N GLU A 62 -1.19 7.58 3.13
CA GLU A 62 -0.05 8.19 2.44
C GLU A 62 0.11 7.66 1.01
N GLN A 63 -0.09 6.36 0.80
CA GLN A 63 -0.02 5.75 -0.54
C GLN A 63 -1.16 6.16 -1.48
N CYS A 64 -2.40 6.26 -1.00
CA CYS A 64 -3.52 6.74 -1.81
C CYS A 64 -3.46 8.27 -2.01
N ALA A 65 -3.07 9.05 -1.00
CA ALA A 65 -2.95 10.51 -1.08
C ALA A 65 -1.87 10.94 -2.08
N ALA A 66 -0.80 10.17 -2.24
CA ALA A 66 0.19 10.37 -3.31
C ALA A 66 -0.40 10.29 -4.74
N ARG A 67 -1.63 9.77 -4.88
CA ARG A 67 -2.40 9.67 -6.13
C ARG A 67 -3.63 10.59 -6.14
N GLY A 68 -3.88 11.37 -5.09
CA GLY A 68 -5.10 12.16 -4.92
C GLY A 68 -6.35 11.32 -4.59
N LEU A 69 -6.16 10.15 -3.98
CA LEU A 69 -7.20 9.17 -3.65
C LEU A 69 -7.25 8.93 -2.12
N GLU A 70 -8.35 8.37 -1.63
CA GLU A 70 -8.51 7.96 -0.23
C GLU A 70 -8.54 6.42 -0.08
N PRO A 71 -8.05 5.86 1.05
CA PRO A 71 -8.03 4.43 1.30
C PRO A 71 -9.37 3.90 1.84
N GLU A 72 -10.14 3.21 1.01
CA GLU A 72 -11.30 2.41 1.43
C GLU A 72 -10.84 1.04 1.95
N LEU A 73 -11.30 0.62 3.14
CA LEU A 73 -10.98 -0.70 3.69
C LEU A 73 -11.78 -1.79 2.95
N THR A 74 -11.09 -2.74 2.32
CA THR A 74 -11.72 -3.84 1.57
C THR A 74 -11.64 -5.19 2.27
N GLY A 75 -10.67 -5.42 3.16
CA GLY A 75 -10.47 -6.71 3.82
C GLY A 75 -9.46 -6.71 4.97
N LEU A 76 -9.49 -7.80 5.75
CA LEU A 76 -8.61 -8.05 6.90
C LEU A 76 -8.25 -9.54 6.93
N ASP A 77 -7.07 -9.89 6.43
CA ASP A 77 -6.63 -11.27 6.21
C ASP A 77 -5.40 -11.55 7.09
N GLY A 78 -5.68 -12.04 8.31
CA GLY A 78 -4.67 -12.27 9.34
C GLY A 78 -3.94 -10.97 9.72
N ALA A 79 -2.64 -10.93 9.46
CA ALA A 79 -1.78 -9.77 9.65
C ALA A 79 -1.89 -8.72 8.53
N ILE A 80 -2.60 -8.98 7.43
CA ILE A 80 -2.68 -8.09 6.26
C ILE A 80 -3.99 -7.30 6.28
N VAL A 81 -3.90 -5.99 6.04
CA VAL A 81 -5.03 -5.08 5.87
C VAL A 81 -5.09 -4.66 4.40
N HIS A 82 -6.21 -4.96 3.75
CA HIS A 82 -6.42 -4.68 2.33
C HIS A 82 -7.18 -3.37 2.16
N TYR A 83 -6.60 -2.44 1.39
CA TYR A 83 -7.25 -1.19 1.01
C TYR A 83 -7.38 -1.06 -0.51
N ARG A 84 -8.41 -0.35 -0.94
CA ARG A 84 -8.55 0.19 -2.30
C ARG A 84 -8.39 1.71 -2.25
N CYS A 85 -7.62 2.28 -3.16
CA CYS A 85 -7.58 3.72 -3.35
C CYS A 85 -8.78 4.14 -4.22
N VAL A 86 -9.69 4.94 -3.67
CA VAL A 86 -10.89 5.47 -4.35
C VAL A 86 -10.84 7.00 -4.43
N ALA A 87 -11.62 7.60 -5.32
CA ALA A 87 -11.73 9.05 -5.33
C ALA A 87 -12.41 9.54 -4.03
N PRO A 88 -11.96 10.64 -3.42
CA PRO A 88 -12.70 11.27 -2.32
C PRO A 88 -14.10 11.68 -2.80
N GLU A 89 -15.10 11.45 -1.96
CA GLU A 89 -16.52 11.74 -2.20
C GLU A 89 -16.94 13.19 -1.88
#